data_AF-A0A7X0P9T6-F1
#
_entry.id   AF-A0A7X0P9T6-F1
#
_cell.length_a   1.000
_cell.length_b   1.000
_cell.length_c   1.000
_cell.angle_alpha   90.00
_cell.angle_beta   90.00
_cell.angle_gamma   90.00
#
_symmetry.space_group_name_H-M   'P 1'
#
loop_
_entity.id
_entity.type
_entity.pdbx_description
1 polymer ?
#
loop_
_entity_poly.entity_id
_entity_poly.type
_entity_poly.pdbx_seq_one_letter_code
_entity_poly.pdbx_strand_id
1 'polypeptide(L)'
;MEAFIGTVMAVGFNYAPRGWAFCNGQLIAISQNSALFALLGTMYGGDGISTFALPDLRGRVPVGSQGAGPGISNVVQGEKAGTNNVTVIANTTATATLSVANLPAHTHGVTVNPTAVTTSVQVSTVAGTTGTPAAGSYLCAAPAGGPGSATIYAPTASSPVNLGGVGTTLGTGAVTVDSTGNGQPLAIPVSTSATVSIMQPYLGLNYIICLEGIFPSRN
;
A
#
# COMPACT_ATOMS: atom_id res chain seq x y z
N MET A 1 -27.89 -48.67 -27.89
CA MET A 1 -28.42 -48.12 -26.62
C MET A 1 -29.38 -47.03 -27.02
N GLU A 2 -30.68 -47.21 -26.75
CA GLU A 2 -31.66 -46.15 -26.92
C GLU A 2 -31.66 -45.33 -25.63
N ALA A 3 -31.11 -44.12 -25.67
CA ALA A 3 -31.10 -43.18 -24.56
C ALA A 3 -32.24 -42.18 -24.70
N PHE A 4 -32.66 -41.56 -23.59
CA PHE A 4 -33.58 -40.43 -23.67
C PHE A 4 -32.87 -39.22 -24.29
N ILE A 5 -33.58 -38.48 -25.14
CA ILE A 5 -33.09 -37.19 -25.67
C ILE A 5 -32.76 -36.27 -24.48
N GLY A 6 -31.62 -35.59 -24.55
CA GLY A 6 -31.15 -34.71 -23.48
C GLY A 6 -30.36 -35.41 -22.37
N THR A 7 -30.19 -36.74 -22.42
CA THR A 7 -29.33 -37.47 -21.48
C THR A 7 -27.88 -36.98 -21.60
N VAL A 8 -27.27 -36.59 -20.48
CA VAL A 8 -25.86 -36.22 -20.39
C VAL A 8 -25.08 -37.35 -19.72
N MET A 9 -23.95 -37.75 -20.29
CA MET A 9 -23.09 -38.77 -19.69
C MET A 9 -21.60 -38.47 -19.89
N ALA A 10 -20.78 -38.96 -18.95
CA ALA A 10 -19.33 -38.93 -19.07
C ALA A 10 -18.84 -40.10 -19.92
N VAL A 11 -17.84 -39.86 -20.77
CA VAL A 11 -17.26 -40.85 -21.68
C VAL A 11 -15.75 -40.76 -21.70
N GLY A 12 -15.10 -41.92 -21.87
CA GLY A 12 -13.63 -42.04 -21.93
C GLY A 12 -13.02 -41.86 -23.32
N PHE A 13 -13.85 -41.76 -24.36
CA PHE A 13 -13.41 -41.54 -25.75
C PHE A 13 -13.47 -40.05 -26.14
N ASN A 14 -12.77 -39.69 -27.22
CA ASN A 14 -12.55 -38.31 -27.66
C ASN A 14 -13.40 -37.87 -28.87
N TYR A 15 -14.47 -38.58 -29.19
CA TYR A 15 -15.41 -38.22 -30.25
C TYR A 15 -16.86 -38.35 -29.75
N ALA A 16 -17.79 -37.59 -30.34
CA ALA A 16 -19.22 -37.79 -30.11
C ALA A 16 -19.75 -38.83 -31.11
N PRO A 17 -20.33 -39.95 -30.67
CA PRO A 17 -20.99 -40.90 -31.56
C PRO A 17 -22.15 -40.26 -32.33
N ARG A 18 -22.61 -40.91 -33.40
CA ARG A 18 -23.80 -40.45 -34.15
C ARG A 18 -25.00 -40.32 -33.22
N GLY A 19 -25.74 -39.22 -33.34
CA GLY A 19 -26.87 -38.89 -32.47
C GLY A 19 -26.47 -38.27 -31.13
N TRP A 20 -25.18 -37.94 -30.93
CA TRP A 20 -24.66 -37.28 -29.74
C TRP A 20 -23.84 -36.05 -30.10
N ALA A 21 -23.71 -35.13 -29.15
CA ALA A 21 -22.81 -33.99 -29.26
C ALA A 21 -22.06 -33.74 -27.95
N PHE A 22 -20.90 -33.10 -28.02
CA PHE A 22 -20.18 -32.68 -26.81
C PHE A 22 -20.90 -31.56 -26.06
N CYS A 23 -20.82 -31.60 -24.73
CA CYS A 23 -21.27 -30.54 -23.83
C CYS A 23 -20.25 -29.38 -23.78
N ASN A 24 -20.07 -28.70 -24.91
CA ASN A 24 -19.10 -27.61 -25.09
C ASN A 24 -19.75 -26.22 -25.28
N GLY A 25 -21.05 -26.06 -24.97
CA GLY A 25 -21.74 -24.77 -25.12
C GLY A 25 -22.06 -24.36 -26.56
N GLN A 26 -21.98 -25.28 -27.51
CA GLN A 26 -22.25 -24.99 -28.93
C GLN A 26 -23.73 -24.65 -29.18
N LEU A 27 -23.97 -23.74 -30.13
CA LEU A 27 -25.30 -23.40 -30.62
C LEU A 27 -25.76 -24.44 -31.66
N ILE A 28 -26.99 -24.90 -31.52
CA ILE A 28 -27.63 -25.90 -32.38
C ILE A 28 -28.91 -25.30 -32.97
N ALA A 29 -29.17 -25.59 -34.24
CA ALA A 29 -30.37 -25.13 -34.92
C ALA A 29 -31.62 -25.84 -34.37
N ILE A 30 -32.64 -25.05 -34.00
CA ILE A 30 -33.92 -25.57 -33.49
C ILE A 30 -34.64 -26.39 -34.57
N SER A 31 -34.55 -25.97 -35.84
CA SER A 31 -35.20 -26.63 -36.98
C SER A 31 -34.80 -28.10 -37.15
N GLN A 32 -33.58 -28.47 -36.75
CA GLN A 32 -33.06 -29.84 -36.86
C GLN A 32 -33.16 -30.63 -35.54
N ASN A 33 -33.37 -29.94 -34.41
CA ASN A 33 -33.31 -30.53 -33.07
C ASN A 33 -34.50 -30.09 -32.20
N SER A 34 -35.70 -30.03 -32.80
CA SER A 34 -36.92 -29.54 -32.16
C SER A 34 -37.29 -30.33 -30.90
N ALA A 35 -37.09 -31.65 -30.90
CA ALA A 35 -37.31 -32.52 -29.75
C ALA A 35 -36.38 -32.17 -28.58
N LEU A 36 -35.09 -31.96 -28.83
CA LEU A 36 -34.15 -31.55 -27.78
C LEU A 36 -34.44 -30.13 -27.27
N PHE A 37 -34.80 -29.21 -28.17
CA PHE A 37 -35.19 -27.85 -27.80
C PHE A 37 -36.43 -27.84 -26.89
N ALA A 38 -37.42 -28.70 -27.14
CA ALA A 38 -38.60 -28.81 -26.28
C ALA A 38 -38.27 -29.24 -24.83
N LEU A 39 -37.11 -29.87 -24.60
CA LEU A 39 -36.64 -30.26 -23.28
C LEU A 39 -35.77 -29.18 -22.61
N LEU A 40 -34.81 -28.61 -23.35
CA LEU A 40 -33.82 -27.69 -22.79
C LEU A 40 -34.23 -26.22 -22.85
N GLY A 41 -35.05 -25.85 -23.84
CA GLY A 41 -35.33 -24.46 -24.18
C GLY A 41 -34.05 -23.66 -24.41
N THR A 42 -34.01 -22.44 -23.87
CA THR A 42 -32.85 -21.53 -23.92
C THR A 42 -32.01 -21.57 -22.64
N MET A 43 -32.17 -22.59 -21.79
CA MET A 43 -31.53 -22.68 -20.47
C MET A 43 -30.00 -22.50 -20.49
N TYR A 44 -29.33 -22.95 -21.56
CA TYR A 44 -27.88 -22.83 -21.71
C TYR A 44 -27.45 -21.71 -22.66
N GLY A 45 -28.40 -20.97 -23.25
CA GLY A 45 -28.19 -19.91 -24.23
C GLY A 45 -28.92 -20.12 -25.57
N GLY A 46 -28.60 -19.27 -26.55
CA GLY A 46 -29.28 -19.20 -27.86
C GLY A 46 -30.38 -18.14 -27.89
N ASP A 47 -30.96 -17.93 -29.07
CA ASP A 47 -31.99 -16.90 -29.29
C ASP A 47 -33.42 -17.43 -29.04
N GLY A 48 -33.59 -18.75 -28.91
CA GLY A 48 -34.89 -19.39 -28.70
C GLY A 48 -35.81 -19.35 -29.93
N ILE A 49 -35.31 -18.87 -31.07
CA ILE A 49 -36.06 -18.73 -32.33
C ILE A 49 -35.41 -19.58 -33.42
N SER A 50 -34.12 -19.37 -33.68
CA SER A 50 -33.35 -20.12 -34.67
C SER A 50 -32.42 -21.15 -34.02
N THR A 51 -31.92 -20.85 -32.81
CA THR A 51 -30.89 -21.63 -32.14
C THR A 51 -31.10 -21.73 -30.63
N PHE A 52 -30.57 -22.80 -30.05
CA PHE A 52 -30.40 -22.98 -28.62
C PHE A 52 -29.00 -23.52 -28.33
N ALA A 53 -28.50 -23.34 -27.11
CA ALA A 53 -27.19 -23.85 -26.73
C ALA A 53 -27.27 -25.20 -25.99
N LEU A 54 -26.24 -26.01 -26.16
CA LEU A 54 -25.98 -27.18 -25.30
C LEU A 54 -25.30 -26.74 -23.97
N PRO A 55 -25.28 -27.59 -22.93
CA PRO A 55 -24.48 -27.33 -21.74
C PRO A 55 -22.99 -27.11 -22.08
N ASP A 56 -22.30 -26.26 -21.30
CA ASP A 56 -20.84 -26.08 -21.37
C ASP A 56 -20.18 -26.59 -20.10
N LEU A 57 -19.70 -27.83 -20.14
CA LEU A 57 -19.04 -28.50 -19.01
C LEU A 57 -17.51 -28.40 -19.08
N ARG A 58 -16.96 -27.63 -20.02
CA ARG A 58 -15.50 -27.45 -20.11
C ARG A 58 -15.02 -26.67 -18.89
N GLY A 59 -14.07 -27.26 -18.16
CA GLY A 59 -13.50 -26.67 -16.94
C GLY A 59 -14.50 -26.52 -15.79
N ARG A 60 -15.61 -27.28 -15.81
CA ARG A 60 -16.66 -27.25 -14.79
C ARG A 60 -17.02 -28.66 -14.35
N VAL A 61 -17.36 -28.81 -13.07
CA VAL A 61 -17.88 -30.07 -12.52
C VAL A 61 -19.41 -29.94 -12.46
N PRO A 62 -20.18 -30.92 -12.99
CA PRO A 62 -21.62 -30.90 -12.87
C PRO A 62 -22.05 -31.07 -11.41
N VAL A 63 -23.02 -30.26 -10.98
CA VAL A 63 -23.62 -30.31 -9.64
C VAL A 63 -25.13 -30.47 -9.75
N GLY A 64 -25.76 -31.06 -8.73
CA GLY A 64 -27.21 -31.22 -8.68
C GLY A 64 -27.92 -29.86 -8.59
N SER A 65 -28.85 -29.59 -9.52
CA SER A 65 -29.53 -28.30 -9.65
C SER A 65 -30.85 -28.20 -8.86
N GLN A 66 -31.10 -29.10 -7.91
CA GLN A 66 -32.34 -29.14 -7.15
C GLN A 66 -32.03 -29.35 -5.66
N GLY A 67 -32.40 -28.36 -4.85
CA GLY A 67 -32.36 -28.45 -3.39
C GLY A 67 -31.55 -27.34 -2.74
N ALA A 68 -32.25 -26.43 -2.07
CA ALA A 68 -31.68 -25.68 -0.97
C ALA A 68 -31.84 -26.52 0.30
N GLY A 69 -30.81 -26.59 1.13
CA GLY A 69 -30.84 -27.33 2.40
C GLY A 69 -29.82 -26.80 3.39
N PRO A 70 -29.84 -27.24 4.66
CA PRO A 70 -28.81 -26.87 5.62
C PRO A 70 -27.41 -27.24 5.09
N GLY A 71 -26.58 -26.24 4.81
CA GLY A 71 -25.24 -26.43 4.23
C GLY A 71 -25.19 -26.70 2.72
N ILE A 72 -26.32 -26.60 2.01
CA ILE A 72 -26.40 -26.81 0.55
C ILE A 72 -26.96 -25.53 -0.08
N SER A 73 -26.13 -24.88 -0.90
CA SER A 73 -26.55 -23.73 -1.70
C SER A 73 -27.50 -24.17 -2.81
N ASN A 74 -28.54 -23.38 -3.05
CA ASN A 74 -29.41 -23.57 -4.19
C ASN A 74 -28.62 -23.34 -5.48
N VAL A 75 -28.61 -24.31 -6.39
CA VAL A 75 -28.02 -24.17 -7.73
C VAL A 75 -29.15 -24.29 -8.74
N VAL A 76 -29.34 -23.27 -9.58
CA VAL A 76 -30.38 -23.33 -10.62
C VAL A 76 -29.83 -24.11 -11.82
N GLN A 77 -30.70 -24.87 -12.50
CA GLN A 77 -30.27 -25.61 -13.69
C GLN A 77 -29.80 -24.63 -14.78
N GLY A 78 -28.61 -24.87 -15.33
CA GLY A 78 -27.97 -23.97 -16.30
C GLY A 78 -27.11 -22.87 -15.69
N GLU A 79 -27.13 -22.70 -14.35
CA GLU A 79 -26.28 -21.74 -13.66
C GLU A 79 -24.79 -22.09 -13.82
N LYS A 80 -23.98 -21.07 -14.16
CA LYS A 80 -22.52 -21.16 -14.25
C LYS A 80 -21.93 -20.43 -13.05
N ALA A 81 -21.53 -21.17 -12.02
CA ALA A 81 -20.95 -20.63 -10.79
C ALA A 81 -19.54 -21.20 -10.51
N GLY A 82 -18.83 -20.55 -9.59
CA GLY A 82 -17.48 -20.95 -9.15
C GLY A 82 -16.33 -20.36 -9.98
N THR A 83 -15.11 -20.52 -9.48
CA THR A 83 -13.86 -20.17 -10.14
C THR A 83 -12.87 -21.31 -9.97
N ASN A 84 -11.99 -21.53 -10.94
CA ASN A 84 -10.95 -22.56 -10.85
C ASN A 84 -9.79 -22.10 -9.95
N ASN A 85 -9.63 -20.78 -9.79
CA ASN A 85 -8.55 -20.17 -9.03
C ASN A 85 -9.09 -19.05 -8.12
N VAL A 86 -8.50 -18.90 -6.95
CA VAL A 86 -8.76 -17.78 -6.03
C VAL A 86 -7.49 -16.96 -5.89
N THR A 87 -7.63 -15.64 -6.01
CA THR A 87 -6.53 -14.71 -5.68
C THR A 87 -6.59 -14.42 -4.20
N VAL A 88 -5.53 -14.79 -3.49
CA VAL A 88 -5.33 -14.44 -2.08
C VAL A 88 -4.44 -13.21 -2.03
N ILE A 89 -4.92 -12.15 -1.37
CA ILE A 89 -4.15 -10.95 -1.12
C ILE A 89 -3.57 -11.08 0.30
N ALA A 90 -2.25 -11.20 0.38
CA ALA A 90 -1.54 -11.16 1.66
C ALA A 90 -1.05 -9.73 1.89
N ASN A 91 -1.61 -9.08 2.91
CA ASN A 91 -1.12 -7.80 3.40
C ASN A 91 -0.05 -8.07 4.45
N THR A 92 1.22 -7.83 4.12
CA THR A 92 2.33 -7.99 5.06
C THR A 92 3.12 -6.70 5.18
N THR A 93 3.80 -6.54 6.32
CA THR A 93 4.70 -5.42 6.55
C THR A 93 6.12 -5.87 6.22
N ALA A 94 6.74 -5.26 5.22
CA ALA A 94 8.18 -5.39 4.99
C ALA A 94 8.90 -4.22 5.66
N THR A 95 10.01 -4.51 6.34
CA THR A 95 10.88 -3.47 6.89
C THR A 95 11.97 -3.14 5.89
N ALA A 96 12.10 -1.85 5.55
CA ALA A 96 13.23 -1.35 4.79
C ALA A 96 14.02 -0.36 5.68
N THR A 97 15.33 -0.58 5.76
CA THR A 97 16.23 0.36 6.44
C THR A 97 16.67 1.41 5.43
N LEU A 98 16.23 2.66 5.61
CA LEU A 98 16.69 3.78 4.80
C LEU A 98 18.06 4.23 5.31
N SER A 99 19.05 4.22 4.42
CA SER A 99 20.40 4.75 4.65
C SER A 99 20.61 6.06 3.89
N VAL A 100 21.73 6.75 4.14
CA VAL A 100 22.12 7.96 3.37
C VAL A 100 22.20 7.67 1.87
N ALA A 101 22.52 6.43 1.46
CA ALA A 101 22.54 6.04 0.05
C ALA A 101 21.16 6.06 -0.62
N ASN A 102 20.07 6.12 0.15
CA ASN A 102 18.70 6.17 -0.36
C ASN A 102 18.15 7.60 -0.50
N LEU A 103 18.93 8.63 -0.12
CA LEU A 103 18.53 10.03 -0.26
C LEU A 103 19.14 10.64 -1.53
N PRO A 104 18.38 11.41 -2.33
CA PRO A 104 18.96 12.26 -3.36
C PRO A 104 20.00 13.22 -2.77
N ALA A 105 20.98 13.62 -3.58
CA ALA A 105 22.00 14.58 -3.17
C ALA A 105 21.35 15.86 -2.64
N HIS A 106 21.58 16.15 -1.37
CA HIS A 106 21.09 17.34 -0.67
C HIS A 106 22.19 17.88 0.25
N THR A 107 22.03 19.13 0.66
CA THR A 107 23.01 19.82 1.53
C THR A 107 22.29 20.55 2.65
N HIS A 108 22.85 20.51 3.86
CA HIS A 108 22.38 21.31 4.99
C HIS A 108 23.19 22.60 5.07
N GLY A 109 22.62 23.69 4.53
CA GLY A 109 23.21 25.02 4.69
C GLY A 109 22.84 25.62 6.04
N VAL A 110 23.83 26.03 6.83
CA VAL A 110 23.64 26.88 8.00
C VAL A 110 24.20 28.25 7.69
N THR A 111 23.36 29.27 7.77
CA THR A 111 23.78 30.67 7.62
C THR A 111 23.63 31.36 8.97
N VAL A 112 24.75 31.73 9.60
CA VAL A 112 24.76 32.56 10.81
C VAL A 112 24.88 34.01 10.38
N ASN A 113 23.80 34.78 10.52
CA ASN A 113 23.76 36.20 10.14
C ASN A 113 23.43 37.05 11.37
N PRO A 114 24.39 37.30 12.28
CA PRO A 114 24.13 38.10 13.46
C PRO A 114 23.92 39.55 13.04
N THR A 115 22.68 40.05 13.13
CA THR A 115 22.31 41.42 12.76
C THR A 115 23.02 42.48 13.61
N ALA A 116 23.42 42.13 14.83
CA ALA A 116 24.33 42.91 15.66
C ALA A 116 25.00 41.99 16.70
N VAL A 117 26.31 42.14 16.88
CA VAL A 117 27.02 41.60 18.04
C VAL A 117 27.38 42.79 18.91
N THR A 118 26.75 42.89 20.08
CA THR A 118 27.02 43.96 21.03
C THR A 118 27.78 43.40 22.21
N THR A 119 28.94 44.00 22.48
CA THR A 119 29.67 43.81 23.73
C THR A 119 29.80 45.17 24.37
N SER A 120 29.50 45.27 25.67
CA SER A 120 29.73 46.49 26.42
C SER A 120 30.78 46.26 27.49
N VAL A 121 31.65 47.25 27.66
CA VAL A 121 32.47 47.40 28.87
C VAL A 121 31.70 48.33 29.79
N GLN A 122 31.28 47.81 30.94
CA GLN A 122 30.70 48.64 32.00
C GLN A 122 31.81 49.41 32.70
N VAL A 123 31.59 50.71 32.89
CA VAL A 123 32.45 51.58 33.70
C VAL A 123 31.61 52.29 34.76
N SER A 124 32.21 52.62 35.90
CA SER A 124 31.54 53.34 36.98
C SER A 124 31.69 54.85 36.78
N THR A 125 30.62 55.59 37.03
CA THR A 125 30.64 57.06 37.03
C THR A 125 31.14 57.65 38.37
N VAL A 126 31.33 56.82 39.39
CA VAL A 126 31.81 57.22 40.73
C VAL A 126 33.34 57.17 40.77
N ALA A 127 33.95 57.93 41.67
CA ALA A 127 35.40 57.97 41.85
C ALA A 127 35.97 56.61 42.29
N GLY A 128 37.07 56.18 41.68
CA GLY A 128 37.76 54.94 42.06
C GLY A 128 38.44 55.04 43.42
N THR A 129 38.69 53.89 44.04
CA THR A 129 39.25 53.77 45.40
C THR A 129 40.64 53.15 45.43
N THR A 130 41.08 52.52 44.34
CA THR A 130 42.41 51.92 44.21
C THR A 130 43.06 52.27 42.86
N GLY A 131 44.39 52.37 42.85
CA GLY A 131 45.20 52.55 41.64
C GLY A 131 45.65 51.25 40.98
N THR A 132 45.46 50.10 41.66
CA THR A 132 45.82 48.78 41.13
C THR A 132 44.56 47.96 40.87
N PRO A 133 44.33 47.47 39.65
CA PRO A 133 43.18 46.63 39.34
C PRO A 133 43.33 45.24 39.97
N ALA A 134 42.21 44.70 40.46
CA ALA A 134 42.05 43.28 40.79
C ALA A 134 41.06 42.62 39.83
N ALA A 135 41.02 41.28 39.78
CA ALA A 135 40.03 40.56 38.98
C ALA A 135 38.60 41.01 39.32
N GLY A 136 37.81 41.38 38.30
CA GLY A 136 36.45 41.91 38.47
C GLY A 136 36.35 43.41 38.80
N SER A 137 37.48 44.14 38.85
CA SER A 137 37.46 45.59 39.05
C SER A 137 36.89 46.33 37.84
N TYR A 138 36.22 47.44 38.12
CA TYR A 138 35.68 48.34 37.11
C TYR A 138 36.59 49.56 36.96
N LEU A 139 36.71 50.08 35.73
CA LEU A 139 37.21 51.43 35.50
C LEU A 139 36.20 52.44 36.04
N CYS A 140 36.69 53.46 36.72
CA CYS A 140 35.91 54.45 37.46
C CYS A 140 36.33 55.87 37.08
N ALA A 141 35.54 56.87 37.48
CA ALA A 141 35.97 58.26 37.37
C ALA A 141 37.23 58.51 38.22
N ALA A 142 38.10 59.42 37.77
CA ALA A 142 39.22 59.85 38.59
C ALA A 142 38.71 60.70 39.78
N PRO A 143 39.22 60.50 41.00
CA PRO A 143 38.90 61.40 42.12
C PRO A 143 39.38 62.83 41.85
N ALA A 144 38.65 63.82 42.37
CA ALA A 144 38.96 65.23 42.18
C ALA A 144 40.16 65.68 43.04
N GLY A 145 41.34 65.78 42.43
CA GLY A 145 42.55 66.36 43.04
C GLY A 145 43.16 65.57 44.21
N GLY A 146 44.43 65.84 44.52
CA GLY A 146 45.15 65.24 45.64
C GLY A 146 45.85 63.90 45.31
N PRO A 147 46.47 63.24 46.32
CA PRO A 147 47.33 62.06 46.13
C PRO A 147 46.58 60.83 45.58
N GLY A 148 45.24 60.82 45.63
CA GLY A 148 44.38 59.79 45.06
C GLY A 148 44.01 60.01 43.59
N SER A 149 44.53 61.03 42.90
CA SER A 149 44.15 61.35 41.51
C SER A 149 44.39 60.19 40.51
N ALA A 150 45.18 59.18 40.87
CA ALA A 150 45.43 57.99 40.06
C ALA A 150 44.56 56.77 40.42
N THR A 151 43.69 56.84 41.43
CA THR A 151 42.84 55.72 41.83
C THR A 151 41.60 55.61 40.95
N ILE A 152 41.74 54.96 39.79
CA ILE A 152 40.68 54.83 38.77
C ILE A 152 39.99 53.47 38.76
N TYR A 153 40.23 52.62 39.76
CA TYR A 153 39.61 51.30 39.88
C TYR A 153 38.79 51.15 41.15
N ALA A 154 37.73 50.33 41.09
CA ALA A 154 36.95 49.91 42.25
C ALA A 154 36.49 48.45 42.08
N PRO A 155 36.34 47.68 43.18
CA PRO A 155 35.91 46.28 43.13
C PRO A 155 34.44 46.10 42.73
N THR A 156 33.64 47.17 42.77
CA THR A 156 32.23 47.18 42.36
C THR A 156 31.94 48.44 41.54
N ALA A 157 31.11 48.32 40.50
CA ALA A 157 30.61 49.49 39.80
C ALA A 157 29.43 50.10 40.54
N SER A 158 29.55 51.37 40.91
CA SER A 158 28.43 52.21 41.34
C SER A 158 27.96 53.05 40.16
N SER A 159 26.65 53.08 39.89
CA SER A 159 26.06 53.76 38.72
C SER A 159 26.77 53.40 37.39
N PRO A 160 26.73 52.10 36.99
CA PRO A 160 27.43 51.62 35.80
C PRO A 160 26.85 52.23 34.52
N VAL A 161 27.73 52.59 33.59
CA VAL A 161 27.38 53.04 32.24
C VAL A 161 28.18 52.26 31.20
N ASN A 162 27.61 52.10 30.01
CA ASN A 162 28.32 51.57 28.86
C ASN A 162 29.34 52.59 28.37
N LEU A 163 30.60 52.18 28.26
CA LEU A 163 31.60 53.01 27.58
C LEU A 163 31.27 53.09 26.07
N GLY A 164 31.21 54.31 25.55
CA GLY A 164 31.00 54.54 24.12
C GLY A 164 32.20 54.09 23.27
N GLY A 165 31.95 53.70 22.02
CA GLY A 165 33.01 53.33 21.08
C GLY A 165 33.63 51.94 21.27
N VAL A 166 33.10 51.13 22.19
CA VAL A 166 33.49 49.71 22.33
C VAL A 166 32.83 48.90 21.21
N GLY A 167 33.60 48.53 20.20
CA GLY A 167 33.18 47.62 19.14
C GLY A 167 33.79 46.23 19.33
N THR A 168 33.06 45.19 18.93
CA THR A 168 33.61 43.84 18.76
C THR A 168 33.34 43.31 17.38
N THR A 169 34.24 42.47 16.90
CA THR A 169 34.09 41.69 15.67
C THR A 169 34.02 40.23 16.07
N LEU A 170 32.95 39.54 15.67
CA LEU A 170 32.85 38.10 15.88
C LEU A 170 33.77 37.40 14.86
N GLY A 171 34.71 36.59 15.35
CA GLY A 171 35.49 35.71 14.49
C GLY A 171 34.62 34.60 13.89
N THR A 172 35.05 34.03 12.77
CA THR A 172 34.36 32.89 12.16
C THR A 172 34.39 31.67 13.09
N GLY A 173 33.22 31.19 13.51
CA GLY A 173 33.06 29.93 14.24
C GLY A 173 32.36 28.87 13.38
N ALA A 174 32.71 27.60 13.55
CA ALA A 174 32.02 26.49 12.89
C ALA A 174 30.78 26.06 13.69
N VAL A 175 29.66 25.84 13.01
CA VAL A 175 28.47 25.21 13.58
C VAL A 175 28.38 23.80 13.00
N THR A 176 28.47 22.79 13.86
CA THR A 176 28.29 21.39 13.44
C THR A 176 26.80 21.05 13.44
N VAL A 177 26.30 20.54 12.32
CA VAL A 177 24.96 19.94 12.23
C VAL A 177 25.15 18.45 11.99
N ASP A 178 24.92 17.66 13.03
CA ASP A 178 24.93 16.21 12.91
C ASP A 178 23.61 15.72 12.29
N SER A 179 23.69 14.63 11.53
CA SER A 179 22.49 13.97 11.01
C SER A 179 21.75 13.25 12.15
N THR A 180 20.56 13.72 12.53
CA THR A 180 19.72 13.00 13.49
C THR A 180 18.82 12.01 12.75
N GLY A 181 19.26 10.75 12.67
CA GLY A 181 18.49 9.65 12.10
C GLY A 181 19.15 8.32 12.44
N ASN A 182 18.67 7.63 13.47
CA ASN A 182 19.26 6.39 13.99
C ASN A 182 19.00 5.15 13.09
N GLY A 183 18.87 5.32 11.77
CA GLY A 183 18.64 4.23 10.81
C GLY A 183 17.45 3.33 11.17
N GLN A 184 16.43 3.86 11.83
CA GLN A 184 15.31 3.04 12.30
C GLN A 184 14.51 2.49 11.11
N PRO A 185 14.20 1.18 11.09
CA PRO A 185 13.43 0.57 10.00
C PRO A 185 12.05 1.21 9.86
N LEU A 186 11.68 1.61 8.65
CA LEU A 186 10.33 2.05 8.34
C LEU A 186 9.49 0.84 7.92
N ALA A 187 8.30 0.74 8.50
CA ALA A 187 7.29 -0.24 8.09
C ALA A 187 6.65 0.22 6.77
N ILE A 188 6.88 -0.52 5.69
CA ILE A 188 6.26 -0.26 4.39
C ILE A 188 5.15 -1.30 4.17
N PRO A 189 3.90 -0.88 3.90
CA PRO A 189 2.85 -1.81 3.54
C PRO A 189 3.18 -2.42 2.17
N VAL A 190 3.33 -3.74 2.12
CA VAL A 190 3.51 -4.48 0.86
C VAL A 190 2.27 -5.35 0.65
N SER A 191 1.63 -5.20 -0.50
CA SER A 191 0.60 -6.12 -0.97
C SER A 191 1.23 -7.10 -1.96
N THR A 192 1.17 -8.39 -1.65
CA THR A 192 1.49 -9.44 -2.62
C THR A 192 0.22 -10.22 -2.90
N SER A 193 -0.06 -10.44 -4.19
CA SER A 193 -1.15 -11.30 -4.63
C SER A 193 -0.58 -12.63 -5.11
N ALA A 194 -1.10 -13.73 -4.59
CA ALA A 194 -0.85 -15.06 -5.13
C ALA A 194 -2.16 -15.64 -5.65
N THR A 195 -2.12 -16.21 -6.85
CA THR A 195 -3.23 -16.99 -7.39
C THR A 195 -3.02 -18.45 -7.04
N VAL A 196 -3.94 -19.01 -6.27
CA VAL A 196 -3.90 -20.42 -5.86
C VAL A 196 -5.03 -21.16 -6.55
N SER A 197 -4.74 -22.33 -7.12
CA SER A 197 -5.78 -23.20 -7.67
C SER A 197 -6.57 -23.83 -6.52
N ILE A 198 -7.90 -23.79 -6.62
CA ILE A 198 -8.79 -24.43 -5.63
C ILE A 198 -9.42 -25.72 -6.17
N MET A 199 -8.95 -26.19 -7.32
CA MET A 199 -9.40 -27.46 -7.88
C MET A 199 -8.83 -28.62 -7.07
N GLN A 200 -9.70 -29.51 -6.60
CA GLN A 200 -9.30 -30.83 -6.10
C GLN A 200 -8.59 -31.61 -7.22
N PRO A 201 -7.75 -32.61 -6.92
CA PRO A 201 -7.19 -33.48 -7.96
C PRO A 201 -8.30 -34.03 -8.87
N TYR A 202 -8.16 -33.86 -10.18
CA TYR A 202 -9.19 -34.21 -11.15
C TYR A 202 -8.61 -34.99 -12.34
N LEU A 203 -9.47 -35.82 -12.94
CA LEU A 203 -9.22 -36.46 -14.22
C LEU A 203 -10.28 -35.96 -15.21
N GLY A 204 -9.85 -35.45 -16.36
CA GLY A 204 -10.75 -34.95 -17.39
C GLY A 204 -11.43 -36.09 -18.13
N LEU A 205 -12.77 -36.10 -18.13
CA LEU A 205 -13.59 -36.93 -19.02
C LEU A 205 -14.38 -36.02 -19.96
N ASN A 206 -14.70 -36.53 -21.14
CA ASN A 206 -15.59 -35.81 -22.04
C ASN A 206 -17.04 -36.03 -21.60
N TYR A 207 -17.87 -35.00 -21.76
CA TYR A 207 -19.31 -35.12 -21.57
C TYR A 207 -20.01 -34.99 -22.91
N ILE A 208 -20.94 -35.90 -23.17
CA ILE A 208 -21.78 -35.89 -24.36
C ILE A 208 -23.25 -35.85 -23.97
N ILE A 209 -24.07 -35.23 -24.83
CA ILE A 209 -25.52 -35.15 -24.72
C ILE A 209 -26.20 -35.84 -25.91
N CYS A 210 -27.25 -36.59 -25.62
CA CYS A 210 -28.05 -37.30 -26.62
C CYS A 210 -28.94 -36.32 -27.41
N LEU A 211 -28.71 -36.23 -28.72
CA LEU A 211 -29.51 -35.44 -29.66
C LEU A 211 -30.66 -36.26 -30.25
N GLU A 212 -30.42 -37.55 -30.51
CA GLU A 212 -31.36 -38.47 -31.16
C GLU A 212 -31.64 -39.67 -30.24
N GLY A 213 -32.90 -39.87 -29.86
CA GLY A 213 -33.27 -40.94 -28.93
C GLY A 213 -34.76 -40.94 -28.60
N ILE A 214 -35.12 -41.54 -27.48
CA ILE A 214 -36.51 -41.59 -27.01
C ILE A 214 -36.87 -40.24 -26.37
N PHE A 215 -37.99 -39.64 -26.75
CA PHE A 215 -38.46 -38.43 -26.09
C PHE A 215 -39.02 -38.77 -24.70
N PRO A 216 -38.55 -38.15 -23.61
CA PRO A 216 -39.06 -38.43 -22.27
C PRO A 216 -40.43 -37.79 -22.07
N SER A 217 -41.49 -38.60 -22.04
CA SER A 217 -42.86 -38.12 -21.76
C SER A 217 -42.97 -37.65 -20.30
N ARG A 218 -43.64 -36.52 -20.09
CA ARG A 218 -44.02 -36.07 -18.74
C ARG A 218 -45.26 -36.86 -18.29
N ASN A 219 -45.26 -37.32 -17.04
CA ASN A 219 -46.45 -37.87 -16.37
C ASN A 219 -47.37 -36.75 -15.91
#